data_AF-A0A352IDE5-F1
#
_entry.id   AF-A0A352IDE5-F1
#
_cell.length_a   1.000
_cell.length_b   1.000
_cell.length_c   1.000
_cell.angle_alpha   90.00
_cell.angle_beta   90.00
_cell.angle_gamma   90.00
#
_symmetry.space_group_name_H-M   'P 1'
#
loop_
_entity.id
_entity.type
_entity.pdbx_description
1 polymer ?
#
loop_
_entity_poly.entity_id
_entity_poly.type
_entity_poly.pdbx_seq_one_letter_code
_entity_poly.pdbx_strand_id
1 'polypeptide(L)'
;MITSFKRFQSRMVALATLLLCTLQAAGDIPEDYYSRADGKKKEALKQAMKDIAGKAKVLGYGSGEGCTWWGFYVTDRTEDGQVIDRYCNVTRHFSSRGSVPGGMNIEHSFPKSWWGGTKNQAYKDLFNLMPCDSKTNSSKGNFVIGEVSGKASYDNGCTRIGNSKEGFKVWEPADKWKGDFARGYFYMVTAYSDLNWTSAGLDMLEKNNWPTLKPWAYKLLLEWSRQDPVDDIEKKRNEAVYGIQGNRNPFVDYPNLAEYIWGDSVTFVFSADGSSQGGGENPPVGPDEPGSDFTLCNQDFTSSQGDWTVRDVLLDGISYVWKQDSKYGMKASAYTNSKKHAAESWLVSPEFDLTNASSATLAFSHTGRYFGTMSSEATLWASTDGGENWEQMAISEYMSGTNWTFVTSTQDLTSLCGKRIRLAFRYTSTTAAAGTWEIKTVKLAAVRATGIKETPDGEGKRHTGAHTYDLSGRRVPDTQRGLVIHNGKKVLRR
;
A
#
# COMPACT_ATOMS: atom_id res chain seq x y z
N MET A 1 40.08 81.68 -20.85
CA MET A 1 39.65 82.01 -19.47
C MET A 1 38.14 81.78 -19.45
N ILE A 2 37.55 80.81 -18.75
CA ILE A 2 37.91 80.15 -17.49
C ILE A 2 37.58 78.65 -17.56
N THR A 3 38.46 77.84 -16.97
CA THR A 3 38.36 76.45 -16.46
C THR A 3 36.95 75.88 -16.20
N SER A 4 36.62 74.59 -16.31
CA SER A 4 37.35 73.35 -15.91
C SER A 4 36.58 72.08 -16.39
N PHE A 5 37.07 70.83 -16.42
CA PHE A 5 38.41 70.27 -16.16
C PHE A 5 38.66 68.90 -16.87
N LYS A 6 39.71 68.21 -16.42
CA LYS A 6 40.30 66.90 -16.81
C LYS A 6 39.35 65.69 -16.98
N ARG A 7 39.49 65.04 -18.15
CA ARG A 7 39.90 63.62 -18.38
C ARG A 7 39.42 62.53 -17.40
N PHE A 8 38.63 61.57 -17.91
CA PHE A 8 39.08 60.16 -17.98
C PHE A 8 38.38 59.33 -19.08
N GLN A 9 39.09 58.31 -19.54
CA GLN A 9 38.85 57.30 -20.58
C GLN A 9 37.37 56.85 -20.73
N SER A 10 36.77 56.86 -21.92
CA SER A 10 36.93 55.86 -23.01
C SER A 10 36.65 54.41 -22.61
N ARG A 11 35.47 53.86 -22.98
CA ARG A 11 35.33 52.71 -23.92
C ARG A 11 33.88 52.22 -24.10
N MET A 12 33.56 51.94 -25.37
CA MET A 12 32.62 50.94 -25.89
C MET A 12 31.25 50.76 -25.21
N VAL A 13 30.23 51.30 -25.89
CA VAL A 13 28.86 50.79 -25.81
C VAL A 13 28.83 49.38 -26.41
N ALA A 14 28.77 48.36 -25.55
CA ALA A 14 28.42 47.00 -25.92
C ALA A 14 27.06 46.67 -25.29
N LEU A 15 26.03 46.53 -26.12
CA LEU A 15 24.66 46.30 -25.69
C LEU A 15 24.51 44.84 -25.22
N ALA A 16 24.74 44.60 -23.93
CA ALA A 16 24.49 43.30 -23.31
C ALA A 16 23.13 43.32 -22.60
N THR A 17 22.06 43.01 -23.34
CA THR A 17 20.74 42.70 -22.76
C THR A 17 20.85 41.40 -21.99
N LEU A 18 21.17 41.50 -20.69
CA LEU A 18 21.23 40.37 -19.79
C LEU A 18 19.79 39.86 -19.57
N LEU A 19 19.41 38.83 -20.34
CA LEU A 19 18.16 38.12 -20.13
C LEU A 19 18.29 37.36 -18.80
N LEU A 20 17.82 37.98 -17.72
CA LEU A 20 17.69 37.36 -16.40
C LEU A 20 16.56 36.33 -16.42
N CYS A 21 16.77 35.23 -17.14
CA CYS A 21 16.12 33.97 -16.84
C CYS A 21 16.59 33.56 -15.45
N THR A 22 15.83 33.94 -14.42
CA THR A 22 15.95 33.34 -13.10
C THR A 22 15.60 31.86 -13.24
N LEU A 23 16.61 31.01 -13.43
CA LEU A 23 16.46 29.61 -13.09
C LEU A 23 16.11 29.57 -11.61
N GLN A 24 14.84 29.33 -11.33
CA GLN A 24 14.37 28.99 -10.01
C GLN A 24 14.94 27.60 -9.73
N ALA A 25 16.13 27.58 -9.13
CA ALA A 25 16.75 26.34 -8.68
C ALA A 25 15.74 25.63 -7.77
N ALA A 26 15.35 24.42 -8.14
CA ALA A 26 14.75 23.52 -7.18
C ALA A 26 15.76 23.40 -6.03
N GLY A 27 15.33 23.70 -4.81
CA GLY A 27 16.19 23.52 -3.65
C GLY A 27 16.53 22.03 -3.57
N ASP A 28 17.80 21.68 -3.60
CA ASP A 28 18.17 20.34 -3.17
C ASP A 28 17.76 20.18 -1.69
N ILE A 29 17.33 18.98 -1.31
CA ILE A 29 17.13 18.63 0.10
C ILE A 29 18.42 19.00 0.85
N PRO A 30 18.35 19.74 1.99
CA PRO A 30 19.55 20.14 2.70
C PRO A 30 20.39 18.93 3.09
N GLU A 31 21.71 19.08 3.04
CA GLU A 31 22.66 18.05 3.47
C GLU A 31 22.34 17.61 4.91
N ASP A 32 22.43 16.29 5.15
CA ASP A 32 22.09 15.61 6.41
C ASP A 32 20.65 15.80 6.94
N TYR A 33 19.72 16.44 6.22
CA TYR A 33 18.36 16.74 6.71
C TYR A 33 17.59 15.49 7.21
N TYR A 34 17.80 14.36 6.53
CA TYR A 34 17.18 13.06 6.85
C TYR A 34 18.07 12.07 7.60
N SER A 35 19.33 12.41 7.92
CA SER A 35 20.31 11.52 8.57
C SER A 35 19.82 10.82 9.85
N ARG A 36 18.90 11.44 10.59
CA ARG A 36 18.30 10.85 11.81
C ARG A 36 17.37 9.66 11.54
N ALA A 37 16.96 9.45 10.29
CA ALA A 37 16.15 8.31 9.85
C ALA A 37 16.99 7.09 9.42
N ASP A 38 18.30 7.24 9.26
CA ASP A 38 19.17 6.15 8.80
C ASP A 38 19.21 4.99 9.79
N GLY A 39 19.11 3.77 9.26
CA GLY A 39 19.07 2.55 10.07
C GLY A 39 17.75 2.34 10.84
N LYS A 40 16.72 3.16 10.61
CA LYS A 40 15.41 3.05 11.29
C LYS A 40 14.40 2.28 10.43
N LYS A 41 13.43 1.63 11.09
CA LYS A 41 12.28 0.96 10.46
C LYS A 41 11.03 1.05 11.35
N LYS A 42 9.84 0.75 10.81
CA LYS A 42 8.56 0.69 11.55
C LYS A 42 8.30 1.96 12.39
N GLU A 43 7.86 1.80 13.64
CA GLU A 43 7.62 2.88 14.60
C GLU A 43 8.85 3.80 14.79
N ALA A 44 10.06 3.24 14.85
CA ALA A 44 11.28 4.04 15.06
C ALA A 44 11.57 4.97 13.87
N LEU A 45 11.22 4.56 12.64
CA LEU A 45 11.31 5.41 11.45
C LEU A 45 10.21 6.47 11.44
N LYS A 46 8.98 6.11 11.81
CA LYS A 46 7.87 7.07 11.96
C LYS A 46 8.20 8.15 12.99
N GLN A 47 8.82 7.77 14.12
CA GLN A 47 9.25 8.71 15.16
C GLN A 47 10.42 9.58 14.68
N ALA A 48 11.42 9.04 13.99
CA ALA A 48 12.49 9.85 13.38
C ALA A 48 11.93 10.87 12.39
N MET A 49 10.98 10.46 11.53
CA MET A 49 10.31 11.35 10.58
C MET A 49 9.44 12.40 11.25
N LYS A 50 8.79 12.10 12.39
CA LYS A 50 8.15 13.11 13.24
C LYS A 50 9.16 14.15 13.74
N ASP A 51 10.30 13.72 14.26
CA ASP A 51 11.32 14.61 14.83
C ASP A 51 12.05 15.46 13.76
N ILE A 52 11.91 15.10 12.49
CA ILE A 52 12.38 15.85 11.31
C ILE A 52 11.28 16.80 10.80
N ALA A 53 10.10 16.27 10.47
CA ALA A 53 9.04 17.00 9.77
C ALA A 53 8.14 17.85 10.70
N GLY A 54 7.97 17.45 11.98
CA GLY A 54 6.99 18.05 12.90
C GLY A 54 7.33 19.45 13.43
N LYS A 55 8.45 20.07 13.02
CA LYS A 55 8.89 21.40 13.49
C LYS A 55 8.70 22.46 12.39
N ALA A 56 7.53 23.10 12.34
CA ALA A 56 7.15 24.03 11.25
C ALA A 56 6.94 25.48 11.73
N LYS A 57 7.51 26.45 11.01
CA LYS A 57 7.20 27.88 11.18
C LYS A 57 5.90 28.21 10.42
N VAL A 58 4.78 28.21 11.13
CA VAL A 58 3.45 28.37 10.53
C VAL A 58 3.00 29.83 10.41
N LEU A 59 2.46 30.18 9.25
CA LEU A 59 1.86 31.49 8.94
C LEU A 59 0.66 31.85 9.85
N GLY A 60 0.17 33.08 9.74
CA GLY A 60 -1.18 33.46 10.19
C GLY A 60 -2.25 32.67 9.43
N TYR A 61 -3.44 32.48 10.02
CA TYR A 61 -4.55 31.82 9.34
C TYR A 61 -5.45 32.86 8.65
N GLY A 62 -5.70 32.72 7.35
CA GLY A 62 -6.59 33.61 6.61
C GLY A 62 -5.90 34.36 5.46
N SER A 63 -6.31 35.60 5.22
CA SER A 63 -5.85 36.48 4.13
C SER A 63 -4.93 37.59 4.62
N GLY A 64 -4.29 38.29 3.67
CA GLY A 64 -3.30 39.33 3.94
C GLY A 64 -1.86 38.82 4.04
N GLU A 65 -0.93 39.75 4.28
CA GLU A 65 0.50 39.46 4.39
C GLU A 65 0.81 38.53 5.57
N GLY A 66 1.70 37.55 5.36
CA GLY A 66 2.06 36.58 6.40
C GLY A 66 0.96 35.57 6.76
N CYS A 67 -0.15 35.51 6.01
CA CYS A 67 -1.25 34.57 6.24
C CYS A 67 -1.35 33.46 5.18
N THR A 68 -2.16 32.42 5.43
CA THR A 68 -2.34 31.25 4.55
C THR A 68 -2.50 31.59 3.06
N TRP A 69 -3.37 32.53 2.68
CA TRP A 69 -3.58 32.91 1.27
C TRP A 69 -2.35 33.58 0.63
N TRP A 70 -1.46 34.19 1.42
CA TRP A 70 -0.16 34.68 0.94
C TRP A 70 0.81 33.53 0.69
N GLY A 71 0.68 32.43 1.44
CA GLY A 71 1.36 31.16 1.18
C GLY A 71 0.85 30.46 -0.08
N PHE A 72 -0.47 30.29 -0.22
CA PHE A 72 -1.10 29.65 -1.39
C PHE A 72 -0.76 30.34 -2.73
N TYR A 73 -0.58 31.67 -2.72
CA TYR A 73 -0.10 32.40 -3.90
C TYR A 73 1.32 31.98 -4.36
N VAL A 74 2.11 31.36 -3.48
CA VAL A 74 3.45 30.80 -3.76
C VAL A 74 3.38 29.30 -4.03
N THR A 75 2.60 28.56 -3.24
CA THR A 75 2.61 27.09 -3.20
C THR A 75 1.62 26.44 -4.15
N ASP A 76 0.54 27.13 -4.51
CA ASP A 76 -0.63 26.59 -5.20
C ASP A 76 -1.10 27.53 -6.34
N ARG A 77 -0.14 28.16 -7.03
CA ARG A 77 -0.37 29.07 -8.16
C ARG A 77 0.45 28.66 -9.37
N THR A 78 -0.18 28.57 -10.54
CA THR A 78 0.47 28.33 -11.84
C THR A 78 1.17 29.60 -12.37
N GLU A 79 1.94 29.46 -13.44
CA GLU A 79 2.72 30.57 -14.03
C GLU A 79 1.82 31.69 -14.59
N ASP A 80 0.65 31.34 -15.13
CA ASP A 80 -0.41 32.27 -15.58
C ASP A 80 -1.32 32.79 -14.46
N GLY A 81 -1.09 32.37 -13.20
CA GLY A 81 -1.79 32.88 -12.02
C GLY A 81 -3.08 32.15 -11.64
N GLN A 82 -3.44 31.08 -12.34
CA GLN A 82 -4.51 30.15 -11.93
C GLN A 82 -4.17 29.49 -10.57
N VAL A 83 -5.21 29.21 -9.79
CA VAL A 83 -5.13 28.45 -8.53
C VAL A 83 -5.09 26.96 -8.82
N ILE A 84 -4.17 26.25 -8.18
CA ILE A 84 -4.09 24.78 -8.20
C ILE A 84 -5.08 24.22 -7.17
N ASP A 85 -6.36 24.19 -7.55
CA ASP A 85 -7.43 23.54 -6.78
C ASP A 85 -7.42 22.03 -7.07
N ARG A 86 -7.14 21.22 -6.03
CA ARG A 86 -7.09 19.75 -6.12
C ARG A 86 -8.46 19.09 -5.91
N TYR A 87 -9.47 19.87 -5.55
CA TYR A 87 -10.82 19.40 -5.24
C TYR A 87 -11.84 19.73 -6.33
N CYS A 88 -11.55 20.71 -7.19
CA CYS A 88 -12.47 21.19 -8.21
C CYS A 88 -11.76 21.57 -9.51
N ASN A 89 -12.33 21.21 -10.67
CA ASN A 89 -11.81 21.61 -11.98
C ASN A 89 -12.22 23.05 -12.39
N VAL A 90 -12.88 23.82 -11.52
CA VAL A 90 -13.29 25.22 -11.81
C VAL A 90 -12.07 26.13 -11.74
N THR A 91 -11.63 26.64 -12.89
CA THR A 91 -10.53 27.60 -12.98
C THR A 91 -10.85 28.90 -12.23
N ARG A 92 -9.97 29.26 -11.29
CA ARG A 92 -9.97 30.53 -10.55
C ARG A 92 -8.55 31.10 -10.58
N HIS A 93 -8.41 32.42 -10.44
CA HIS A 93 -7.10 33.09 -10.48
C HIS A 93 -6.87 33.93 -9.23
N PHE A 94 -5.61 34.04 -8.82
CA PHE A 94 -5.22 35.03 -7.82
C PHE A 94 -5.11 36.41 -8.45
N SER A 95 -5.74 37.42 -7.86
CA SER A 95 -5.57 38.82 -8.30
C SER A 95 -4.30 39.46 -7.72
N SER A 96 -3.96 39.15 -6.47
CA SER A 96 -2.73 39.58 -5.81
C SER A 96 -2.30 38.65 -4.68
N ARG A 97 -1.06 38.78 -4.21
CA ARG A 97 -0.52 37.94 -3.11
C ARG A 97 -1.25 38.23 -1.80
N GLY A 98 -1.79 37.19 -1.16
CA GLY A 98 -2.59 37.32 0.07
C GLY A 98 -4.08 37.62 -0.16
N SER A 99 -4.52 37.82 -1.40
CA SER A 99 -5.93 37.92 -1.76
C SER A 99 -6.62 36.55 -1.76
N VAL A 100 -7.95 36.57 -1.63
CA VAL A 100 -8.80 35.37 -1.72
C VAL A 100 -9.50 35.38 -3.09
N PRO A 101 -9.25 34.40 -3.97
CA PRO A 101 -10.05 34.22 -5.18
C PRO A 101 -11.52 33.97 -4.83
N GLY A 102 -12.44 34.65 -5.52
CA GLY A 102 -13.87 34.55 -5.22
C GLY A 102 -14.39 33.12 -5.31
N GLY A 103 -15.12 32.69 -4.27
CA GLY A 103 -15.67 31.33 -4.19
C GLY A 103 -14.70 30.26 -3.67
N MET A 104 -13.60 30.63 -3.01
CA MET A 104 -12.67 29.68 -2.39
C MET A 104 -12.59 29.78 -0.86
N ASN A 105 -12.33 28.65 -0.23
CA ASN A 105 -12.01 28.48 1.18
C ASN A 105 -10.59 27.93 1.36
N ILE A 106 -10.10 28.03 2.59
CA ILE A 106 -8.95 27.25 3.07
C ILE A 106 -9.49 25.88 3.53
N GLU A 107 -9.01 24.80 2.92
CA GLU A 107 -9.37 23.42 3.25
C GLU A 107 -8.35 22.80 4.21
N HIS A 108 -8.84 22.09 5.24
CA HIS A 108 -8.02 21.18 6.05
C HIS A 108 -8.16 19.78 5.44
N SER A 109 -7.21 19.36 4.59
CA SER A 109 -7.26 18.06 3.92
C SER A 109 -7.51 16.94 4.94
N PHE A 110 -6.72 16.94 6.02
CA PHE A 110 -6.92 16.20 7.26
C PHE A 110 -7.70 17.09 8.27
N PRO A 111 -9.01 16.86 8.49
CA PRO A 111 -9.90 17.80 9.18
C PRO A 111 -9.54 18.08 10.64
N LYS A 112 -9.54 19.37 11.04
CA LYS A 112 -9.24 19.81 12.42
C LYS A 112 -10.11 19.17 13.51
N SER A 113 -11.34 18.77 13.17
CA SER A 113 -12.25 18.08 14.10
C SER A 113 -11.67 16.75 14.58
N TRP A 114 -10.80 16.10 13.79
CA TRP A 114 -10.23 14.81 14.12
C TRP A 114 -9.23 14.87 15.28
N TRP A 115 -8.79 16.05 15.71
CA TRP A 115 -8.01 16.26 16.94
C TRP A 115 -8.71 17.19 17.95
N GLY A 116 -10.04 17.28 17.88
CA GLY A 116 -10.84 18.11 18.78
C GLY A 116 -10.91 19.61 18.44
N GLY A 117 -10.37 20.03 17.29
CA GLY A 117 -10.53 21.40 16.77
C GLY A 117 -9.52 22.43 17.27
N THR A 118 -8.55 22.04 18.10
CA THR A 118 -7.49 22.91 18.63
C THR A 118 -6.68 23.58 17.52
N LYS A 119 -6.49 24.91 17.60
CA LYS A 119 -5.75 25.72 16.62
C LYS A 119 -4.23 25.70 16.85
N ASN A 120 -3.64 24.51 16.82
CA ASN A 120 -2.21 24.26 16.97
C ASN A 120 -1.43 24.46 15.65
N GLN A 121 -0.18 23.96 15.57
CA GLN A 121 0.62 23.99 14.34
C GLN A 121 -0.07 23.27 13.17
N ALA A 122 -0.62 22.07 13.41
CA ALA A 122 -1.36 21.26 12.41
C ALA A 122 -2.59 21.97 11.80
N TYR A 123 -3.19 22.92 12.53
CA TYR A 123 -4.27 23.76 12.02
C TYR A 123 -3.80 24.82 10.99
N LYS A 124 -2.50 25.15 10.96
CA LYS A 124 -1.92 26.23 10.13
C LYS A 124 -0.85 25.74 9.14
N ASP A 125 -0.59 24.44 9.11
CA ASP A 125 0.46 23.82 8.31
C ASP A 125 0.06 23.74 6.83
N LEU A 126 0.87 24.32 5.94
CA LEU A 126 0.63 24.32 4.50
C LEU A 126 0.73 22.93 3.85
N PHE A 127 1.26 21.91 4.50
CA PHE A 127 1.14 20.51 4.03
C PHE A 127 -0.25 19.90 4.32
N ASN A 128 -1.01 20.46 5.26
CA ASN A 128 -2.41 20.10 5.51
C ASN A 128 -3.41 21.05 4.84
N LEU A 129 -3.00 22.31 4.67
CA LEU A 129 -3.84 23.37 4.13
C LEU A 129 -3.72 23.47 2.62
N MET A 130 -4.86 23.55 1.93
CA MET A 130 -4.94 23.76 0.48
C MET A 130 -6.03 24.77 0.12
N PRO A 131 -5.93 25.49 -1.02
CA PRO A 131 -7.04 26.24 -1.56
C PRO A 131 -8.08 25.27 -2.15
N CYS A 132 -9.37 25.54 -1.92
CA CYS A 132 -10.47 24.69 -2.37
C CYS A 132 -11.73 25.51 -2.68
N ASP A 133 -12.44 25.16 -3.74
CA ASP A 133 -13.80 25.65 -4.02
C ASP A 133 -14.72 25.51 -2.80
N SER A 134 -15.39 26.60 -2.43
CA SER A 134 -16.12 26.70 -1.16
C SER A 134 -17.31 25.74 -1.06
N LYS A 135 -17.95 25.38 -2.18
CA LYS A 135 -19.02 24.38 -2.22
C LYS A 135 -18.45 22.98 -2.02
N THR A 136 -17.29 22.69 -2.60
CA THR A 136 -16.61 21.40 -2.48
C THR A 136 -16.12 21.15 -1.05
N ASN A 137 -15.41 22.12 -0.45
CA ASN A 137 -15.04 22.16 0.98
C ASN A 137 -16.26 21.90 1.89
N SER A 138 -17.35 22.67 1.69
CA SER A 138 -18.57 22.53 2.50
C SER A 138 -19.23 21.16 2.36
N SER A 139 -19.10 20.52 1.19
CA SER A 139 -19.67 19.19 0.93
C SER A 139 -18.80 18.07 1.50
N LYS A 140 -17.47 18.19 1.41
CA LYS A 140 -16.48 17.24 1.96
C LYS A 140 -16.60 17.12 3.49
N GLY A 141 -16.86 18.24 4.17
CA GLY A 141 -17.05 18.27 5.61
C GLY A 141 -15.85 17.70 6.36
N ASN A 142 -16.08 16.68 7.18
CA ASN A 142 -15.03 16.01 7.96
C ASN A 142 -14.90 14.51 7.67
N PHE A 143 -15.39 14.04 6.51
CA PHE A 143 -15.35 12.63 6.13
C PHE A 143 -13.91 12.14 5.91
N VAL A 144 -13.68 10.84 6.13
CA VAL A 144 -12.37 10.23 5.82
C VAL A 144 -12.17 10.13 4.31
N ILE A 145 -10.91 10.10 3.90
CA ILE A 145 -10.57 9.83 2.51
C ILE A 145 -10.80 8.33 2.24
N GLY A 146 -11.43 7.99 1.12
CA GLY A 146 -11.80 6.62 0.81
C GLY A 146 -12.57 6.48 -0.50
N GLU A 147 -12.72 5.25 -1.00
CA GLU A 147 -13.45 4.98 -2.24
C GLU A 147 -14.98 5.09 -2.05
N VAL A 148 -15.63 5.85 -2.92
CA VAL A 148 -17.10 5.98 -2.92
C VAL A 148 -17.72 4.79 -3.63
N SER A 149 -18.32 3.91 -2.83
CA SER A 149 -19.14 2.79 -3.32
C SER A 149 -20.54 3.27 -3.75
N GLY A 150 -21.04 2.72 -4.85
CA GLY A 150 -22.36 3.03 -5.38
C GLY A 150 -22.54 4.49 -5.82
N LYS A 151 -23.74 5.03 -5.62
CA LYS A 151 -24.10 6.39 -6.07
C LYS A 151 -23.51 7.45 -5.13
N ALA A 152 -22.66 8.32 -5.68
CA ALA A 152 -22.18 9.50 -4.97
C ALA A 152 -23.32 10.48 -4.64
N SER A 153 -23.30 11.03 -3.43
CA SER A 153 -24.19 12.10 -2.97
C SER A 153 -23.75 13.50 -3.41
N TYR A 154 -22.47 13.66 -3.75
CA TYR A 154 -21.90 14.82 -4.42
C TYR A 154 -20.84 14.32 -5.41
N ASP A 155 -20.80 14.92 -6.59
CA ASP A 155 -19.78 14.69 -7.61
C ASP A 155 -19.59 16.01 -8.39
N ASN A 156 -18.34 16.41 -8.61
CA ASN A 156 -17.98 17.57 -9.44
C ASN A 156 -16.96 17.22 -10.55
N GLY A 157 -16.72 15.93 -10.81
CA GLY A 157 -15.68 15.45 -11.73
C GLY A 157 -14.24 15.57 -11.22
N CYS A 158 -14.03 15.98 -9.97
CA CYS A 158 -12.72 16.07 -9.30
C CYS A 158 -12.74 15.58 -7.84
N THR A 159 -13.91 15.63 -7.18
CA THR A 159 -14.21 15.13 -5.84
C THR A 159 -15.56 14.43 -5.86
N ARG A 160 -15.61 13.19 -5.36
CA ARG A 160 -16.83 12.41 -5.10
C ARG A 160 -17.03 12.27 -3.58
N ILE A 161 -18.27 12.30 -3.10
CA ILE A 161 -18.61 12.06 -1.68
C ILE A 161 -19.79 11.10 -1.60
N GLY A 162 -19.66 10.06 -0.79
CA GLY A 162 -20.66 9.00 -0.66
C GLY A 162 -20.37 8.09 0.52
N ASN A 163 -20.71 6.81 0.40
CA ASN A 163 -20.47 5.81 1.43
C ASN A 163 -19.33 4.86 0.99
N SER A 164 -18.46 4.45 1.91
CA SER A 164 -17.56 3.32 1.70
C SER A 164 -18.34 2.01 1.59
N LYS A 165 -17.67 0.95 1.14
CA LYS A 165 -18.21 -0.42 1.12
C LYS A 165 -18.62 -0.89 2.53
N GLU A 166 -17.93 -0.38 3.54
CA GLU A 166 -18.12 -0.64 4.98
C GLU A 166 -19.22 0.25 5.60
N GLY A 167 -19.83 1.16 4.82
CA GLY A 167 -21.04 1.90 5.20
C GLY A 167 -20.83 3.25 5.90
N PHE A 168 -19.59 3.69 6.14
CA PHE A 168 -19.28 5.03 6.67
C PHE A 168 -19.12 6.07 5.56
N LYS A 169 -19.15 7.37 5.90
CA LYS A 169 -19.03 8.46 4.93
C LYS A 169 -17.58 8.69 4.51
N VAL A 170 -17.36 8.80 3.20
CA VAL A 170 -16.05 9.06 2.60
C VAL A 170 -16.11 10.12 1.51
N TRP A 171 -14.96 10.76 1.27
CA TRP A 171 -14.69 11.54 0.07
C TRP A 171 -13.54 10.91 -0.74
N GLU A 172 -13.66 10.95 -2.05
CA GLU A 172 -12.70 10.39 -3.01
C GLU A 172 -12.23 11.50 -3.96
N PRO A 173 -10.91 11.80 -4.04
CA PRO A 173 -10.36 12.66 -5.07
C PRO A 173 -10.31 11.95 -6.43
N ALA A 174 -10.24 12.72 -7.51
CA ALA A 174 -9.91 12.20 -8.83
C ALA A 174 -8.50 11.58 -8.86
N ASP A 175 -8.30 10.60 -9.76
CA ASP A 175 -7.14 9.72 -9.75
C ASP A 175 -5.79 10.45 -9.81
N LYS A 176 -5.71 11.55 -10.55
CA LYS A 176 -4.53 12.44 -10.69
C LYS A 176 -4.12 13.22 -9.42
N TRP A 177 -4.83 13.03 -8.31
CA TRP A 177 -4.55 13.65 -7.01
C TRP A 177 -4.56 12.63 -5.86
N LYS A 178 -4.80 11.34 -6.15
CA LYS A 178 -4.89 10.29 -5.13
C LYS A 178 -3.57 10.15 -4.36
N GLY A 179 -2.45 10.35 -5.04
CA GLY A 179 -1.10 10.34 -4.50
C GLY A 179 -0.77 11.58 -3.66
N ASP A 180 -1.06 12.80 -4.15
CA ASP A 180 -0.91 14.06 -3.40
C ASP A 180 -1.57 13.94 -2.01
N PHE A 181 -2.82 13.49 -2.00
CA PHE A 181 -3.56 13.33 -0.76
C PHE A 181 -3.03 12.18 0.09
N ALA A 182 -2.61 11.05 -0.49
CA ALA A 182 -1.99 9.97 0.27
C ALA A 182 -0.72 10.43 1.00
N ARG A 183 0.19 11.12 0.30
CA ARG A 183 1.43 11.67 0.89
C ARG A 183 1.16 12.79 1.90
N GLY A 184 0.10 13.58 1.71
CA GLY A 184 -0.39 14.53 2.71
C GLY A 184 -0.95 13.86 3.97
N TYR A 185 -1.67 12.75 3.83
CA TYR A 185 -2.19 12.00 4.97
C TYR A 185 -1.09 11.25 5.74
N PHE A 186 -0.14 10.61 5.05
CA PHE A 186 1.05 10.01 5.67
C PHE A 186 1.88 11.03 6.44
N TYR A 187 2.05 12.24 5.89
CA TYR A 187 2.66 13.37 6.59
C TYR A 187 1.92 13.69 7.89
N MET A 188 0.59 13.89 7.83
CA MET A 188 -0.20 14.31 8.99
C MET A 188 -0.17 13.30 10.14
N VAL A 189 -0.34 12.00 9.86
CA VAL A 189 -0.28 10.97 10.91
C VAL A 189 1.13 10.77 11.47
N THR A 190 2.17 11.27 10.79
CA THR A 190 3.58 11.17 11.20
C THR A 190 4.00 12.40 11.99
N ALA A 191 3.97 13.58 11.37
CA ALA A 191 4.39 14.86 11.95
C ALA A 191 3.61 15.23 13.21
N TYR A 192 2.36 14.79 13.33
CA TYR A 192 1.45 15.10 14.43
C TYR A 192 0.91 13.85 15.14
N SER A 193 1.71 12.77 15.22
CA SER A 193 1.28 11.46 15.76
C SER A 193 0.76 11.47 17.20
N ASP A 194 1.03 12.52 17.97
CA ASP A 194 0.69 12.72 19.39
C ASP A 194 -0.63 13.48 19.61
N LEU A 195 -1.35 13.84 18.56
CA LEU A 195 -2.67 14.45 18.70
C LEU A 195 -3.72 13.41 19.12
N ASN A 196 -4.66 13.82 19.97
CA ASN A 196 -5.73 12.96 20.46
C ASN A 196 -6.82 12.76 19.39
N TRP A 197 -6.71 11.66 18.63
CA TRP A 197 -7.62 11.35 17.53
C TRP A 197 -9.07 11.09 17.97
N THR A 198 -10.03 11.67 17.25
CA THR A 198 -11.47 11.68 17.60
C THR A 198 -12.38 11.91 16.38
N SER A 199 -13.70 11.89 16.59
CA SER A 199 -14.73 12.10 15.56
C SER A 199 -14.58 11.13 14.37
N ALA A 200 -15.05 11.52 13.17
CA ALA A 200 -14.95 10.74 11.93
C ALA A 200 -13.52 10.28 11.58
N GLY A 201 -12.48 10.94 12.11
CA GLY A 201 -11.10 10.46 11.94
C GLY A 201 -10.91 9.03 12.46
N LEU A 202 -11.66 8.62 13.49
CA LEU A 202 -11.65 7.26 14.00
C LEU A 202 -12.25 6.21 13.05
N ASP A 203 -12.79 6.57 11.89
CA ASP A 203 -13.13 5.61 10.84
C ASP A 203 -11.85 5.05 10.18
N MET A 204 -10.81 5.88 10.04
CA MET A 204 -9.51 5.51 9.43
C MET A 204 -8.31 5.48 10.40
N LEU A 205 -8.44 6.07 11.59
CA LEU A 205 -7.37 6.20 12.59
C LEU A 205 -7.57 5.28 13.81
N GLU A 206 -6.45 4.95 14.44
CA GLU A 206 -6.38 4.32 15.76
C GLU A 206 -5.82 5.31 16.79
N LYS A 207 -6.15 5.11 18.08
CA LYS A 207 -5.67 5.96 19.19
C LYS A 207 -4.28 5.53 19.65
N ASN A 208 -3.31 5.46 18.73
CA ASN A 208 -1.92 5.09 18.99
C ASN A 208 -0.93 5.92 18.13
N ASN A 209 0.32 5.96 18.57
CA ASN A 209 1.41 6.65 17.87
C ASN A 209 1.92 5.87 16.65
N TRP A 210 1.69 4.56 16.61
CA TRP A 210 1.92 3.67 15.47
C TRP A 210 0.99 2.44 15.61
N PRO A 211 0.41 1.90 14.51
CA PRO A 211 0.50 2.41 13.14
C PRO A 211 -0.24 3.75 12.91
N THR A 212 -1.10 4.19 13.83
CA THR A 212 -1.99 5.36 13.73
C THR A 212 -3.08 5.25 12.65
N LEU A 213 -2.77 4.68 11.48
CA LEU A 213 -3.72 4.32 10.44
C LEU A 213 -4.22 2.89 10.66
N LYS A 214 -5.53 2.66 10.47
CA LYS A 214 -6.11 1.32 10.43
C LYS A 214 -5.65 0.52 9.20
N PRO A 215 -5.74 -0.82 9.22
CA PRO A 215 -5.38 -1.70 8.11
C PRO A 215 -5.92 -1.32 6.73
N TRP A 216 -7.21 -0.98 6.61
CA TRP A 216 -7.78 -0.56 5.33
C TRP A 216 -7.20 0.77 4.84
N ALA A 217 -6.93 1.68 5.77
CA ALA A 217 -6.56 3.06 5.47
C ALA A 217 -5.12 3.14 4.94
N TYR A 218 -4.14 2.55 5.63
CA TYR A 218 -2.77 2.57 5.09
C TYR A 218 -2.65 1.77 3.79
N LYS A 219 -3.40 0.66 3.61
CA LYS A 219 -3.40 -0.09 2.34
C LYS A 219 -3.89 0.76 1.17
N LEU A 220 -5.02 1.47 1.35
CA LEU A 220 -5.56 2.36 0.32
C LEU A 220 -4.60 3.51 0.00
N LEU A 221 -4.02 4.16 1.02
CA LEU A 221 -3.10 5.27 0.81
C LEU A 221 -1.78 4.82 0.15
N LEU A 222 -1.29 3.60 0.44
CA LEU A 222 -0.13 3.02 -0.23
C LEU A 222 -0.45 2.72 -1.70
N GLU A 223 -1.59 2.08 -1.98
CA GLU A 223 -2.07 1.83 -3.34
C GLU A 223 -2.16 3.12 -4.15
N TRP A 224 -2.81 4.15 -3.61
CA TRP A 224 -2.96 5.45 -4.25
C TRP A 224 -1.62 6.17 -4.46
N SER A 225 -0.69 6.10 -3.50
CA SER A 225 0.66 6.67 -3.67
C SER A 225 1.52 5.93 -4.70
N ARG A 226 1.19 4.67 -5.03
CA ARG A 226 1.83 3.89 -6.11
C ARG A 226 1.20 4.18 -7.48
N GLN A 227 -0.13 4.32 -7.52
CA GLN A 227 -0.90 4.59 -8.75
C GLN A 227 -0.72 6.01 -9.27
N ASP A 228 -0.48 6.97 -8.36
CA ASP A 228 -0.26 8.39 -8.65
C ASP A 228 1.12 8.83 -8.07
N PRO A 229 2.22 8.60 -8.81
CA PRO A 229 3.59 8.87 -8.35
C PRO A 229 3.89 10.37 -8.22
N VAL A 230 4.90 10.73 -7.42
CA VAL A 230 5.25 12.14 -7.18
C VAL A 230 5.59 12.89 -8.47
N ASP A 231 4.77 13.88 -8.80
CA ASP A 231 4.86 14.69 -10.00
C ASP A 231 5.71 15.97 -9.79
N ASP A 232 5.80 16.84 -10.79
CA ASP A 232 6.57 18.09 -10.66
C ASP A 232 5.77 19.23 -9.99
N ILE A 233 4.43 19.14 -9.86
CA ILE A 233 3.59 20.06 -9.09
C ILE A 233 3.84 19.86 -7.59
N GLU A 234 3.82 18.62 -7.11
CA GLU A 234 4.12 18.27 -5.72
C GLU A 234 5.54 18.65 -5.31
N LYS A 235 6.55 18.37 -6.15
CA LYS A 235 7.94 18.75 -5.85
C LYS A 235 8.08 20.27 -5.71
N LYS A 236 7.54 21.03 -6.67
CA LYS A 236 7.49 22.51 -6.61
C LYS A 236 6.79 22.99 -5.33
N ARG A 237 5.69 22.34 -4.94
CA ARG A 237 4.95 22.65 -3.71
C ARG A 237 5.76 22.34 -2.45
N ASN A 238 6.46 21.21 -2.40
CA ASN A 238 7.30 20.83 -1.26
C ASN A 238 8.44 21.85 -1.06
N GLU A 239 9.11 22.28 -2.13
CA GLU A 239 10.10 23.37 -2.06
C GLU A 239 9.48 24.69 -1.59
N ALA A 240 8.34 25.08 -2.16
CA ALA A 240 7.69 26.34 -1.83
C ALA A 240 7.20 26.39 -0.37
N VAL A 241 6.68 25.27 0.15
CA VAL A 241 6.30 25.13 1.56
C VAL A 241 7.54 25.11 2.45
N TYR A 242 8.61 24.42 2.06
CA TYR A 242 9.88 24.42 2.80
C TYR A 242 10.46 25.83 2.95
N GLY A 243 10.46 26.62 1.87
CA GLY A 243 10.91 28.02 1.90
C GLY A 243 10.09 28.94 2.80
N ILE A 244 8.86 28.55 3.17
CA ILE A 244 7.99 29.29 4.10
C ILE A 244 8.12 28.75 5.53
N GLN A 245 8.02 27.43 5.71
CA GLN A 245 7.86 26.79 7.01
C GLN A 245 9.17 26.24 7.61
N GLY A 246 10.20 26.03 6.80
CA GLY A 246 11.46 25.39 7.21
C GLY A 246 11.37 23.88 7.44
N ASN A 247 10.23 23.25 7.13
CA ASN A 247 10.04 21.80 7.17
C ASN A 247 9.60 21.24 5.81
N ARG A 248 9.82 19.95 5.57
CA ARG A 248 9.53 19.25 4.30
C ARG A 248 8.56 18.09 4.52
N ASN A 249 7.80 17.72 3.50
CA ASN A 249 7.04 16.46 3.51
C ASN A 249 7.96 15.29 3.07
N PRO A 250 8.37 14.40 3.99
CA PRO A 250 9.31 13.33 3.67
C PRO A 250 8.72 12.28 2.72
N PHE A 251 7.39 12.20 2.60
CA PHE A 251 6.71 11.28 1.68
C PHE A 251 6.65 11.80 0.24
N VAL A 252 6.96 13.09 0.02
CA VAL A 252 7.18 13.67 -1.32
C VAL A 252 8.65 13.55 -1.71
N ASP A 253 9.57 13.78 -0.77
CA ASP A 253 11.02 13.66 -0.99
C ASP A 253 11.47 12.19 -1.17
N TYR A 254 10.85 11.26 -0.43
CA TYR A 254 11.08 9.82 -0.53
C TYR A 254 9.73 9.11 -0.76
N PRO A 255 9.28 8.95 -2.02
CA PRO A 255 7.96 8.37 -2.33
C PRO A 255 7.74 6.96 -1.77
N ASN A 256 8.82 6.19 -1.61
CA ASN A 256 8.80 4.84 -1.05
C ASN A 256 8.82 4.80 0.50
N LEU A 257 9.00 5.93 1.20
CA LEU A 257 9.12 5.97 2.67
C LEU A 257 7.90 5.35 3.39
N ALA A 258 6.70 5.50 2.82
CA ALA A 258 5.49 4.92 3.39
C ALA A 258 5.56 3.38 3.46
N GLU A 259 6.26 2.73 2.52
CA GLU A 259 6.47 1.28 2.51
C GLU A 259 7.29 0.81 3.71
N TYR A 260 8.27 1.60 4.17
CA TYR A 260 9.13 1.28 5.32
C TYR A 260 8.44 1.49 6.69
N ILE A 261 7.25 2.12 6.70
CA ILE A 261 6.49 2.44 7.92
C ILE A 261 5.21 1.61 8.06
N TRP A 262 4.48 1.39 6.95
CA TRP A 262 3.19 0.68 6.92
C TRP A 262 3.06 -0.39 5.83
N GLY A 263 3.93 -0.37 4.83
CA GLY A 263 3.77 -1.18 3.62
C GLY A 263 4.74 -2.34 3.57
N ASP A 264 5.25 -2.63 2.38
CA ASP A 264 5.95 -3.89 2.16
C ASP A 264 7.42 -3.92 2.58
N SER A 265 7.95 -2.78 3.00
CA SER A 265 9.37 -2.58 3.30
C SER A 265 9.64 -2.43 4.80
N VAL A 266 8.65 -2.66 5.66
CA VAL A 266 8.70 -2.50 7.13
C VAL A 266 9.76 -3.35 7.85
N THR A 267 10.26 -4.42 7.23
CA THR A 267 11.33 -5.28 7.78
C THR A 267 12.73 -4.75 7.48
N PHE A 268 12.90 -3.96 6.42
CA PHE A 268 14.15 -3.34 5.99
C PHE A 268 14.42 -2.04 6.75
N VAL A 269 15.69 -1.68 6.92
CA VAL A 269 16.06 -0.35 7.42
C VAL A 269 16.05 0.69 6.30
N PHE A 270 15.54 1.87 6.60
CA PHE A 270 15.61 3.02 5.73
C PHE A 270 17.02 3.62 5.70
N SER A 271 17.42 4.14 4.54
CA SER A 271 18.64 4.95 4.38
C SER A 271 18.35 6.14 3.48
N ALA A 272 18.63 7.35 3.96
CA ALA A 272 18.42 8.60 3.25
C ALA A 272 19.33 8.76 2.03
N ASP A 273 20.46 8.05 2.00
CA ASP A 273 21.40 8.00 0.86
C ASP A 273 21.03 6.98 -0.23
N GLY A 274 19.97 6.18 -0.01
CA GLY A 274 19.50 5.14 -0.93
C GLY A 274 20.19 3.77 -0.79
N SER A 275 21.11 3.59 0.16
CA SER A 275 21.83 2.33 0.42
C SER A 275 21.15 1.45 1.50
N SER A 276 19.89 1.08 1.28
CA SER A 276 19.19 0.13 2.17
C SER A 276 19.91 -1.23 2.21
N GLN A 277 20.44 -1.59 3.37
CA GLN A 277 21.05 -2.91 3.66
C GLN A 277 20.07 -3.79 4.45
N GLY A 278 20.10 -5.11 4.21
CA GLY A 278 19.29 -6.08 4.95
C GLY A 278 19.78 -6.33 6.38
N GLY A 279 18.93 -6.89 7.24
CA GLY A 279 19.32 -7.25 8.61
C GLY A 279 18.21 -7.75 9.55
N GLY A 280 18.13 -9.08 9.67
CA GLY A 280 18.13 -9.84 10.94
C GLY A 280 17.01 -9.67 11.99
N GLU A 281 16.17 -10.71 12.10
CA GLU A 281 15.50 -11.26 13.31
C GLU A 281 14.48 -10.40 14.13
N ASN A 282 13.61 -11.09 14.89
CA ASN A 282 12.20 -10.75 15.20
C ASN A 282 11.85 -10.88 16.71
N PRO A 283 10.64 -10.48 17.22
CA PRO A 283 9.58 -9.58 16.72
C PRO A 283 9.17 -8.48 17.78
N PRO A 284 8.18 -7.57 17.55
CA PRO A 284 6.74 -7.88 17.65
C PRO A 284 5.85 -7.28 16.54
N VAL A 285 4.55 -7.62 16.57
CA VAL A 285 3.53 -7.42 15.52
C VAL A 285 3.32 -5.95 15.11
N GLY A 286 3.28 -5.71 13.79
CA GLY A 286 2.94 -4.44 13.15
C GLY A 286 1.91 -4.55 12.01
N PRO A 287 1.67 -3.46 11.24
CA PRO A 287 0.87 -3.49 10.02
C PRO A 287 1.47 -4.49 9.02
N ASP A 288 0.61 -5.25 8.33
CA ASP A 288 0.93 -6.55 7.73
C ASP A 288 2.30 -6.66 7.04
N GLU A 289 3.24 -7.35 7.68
CA GLU A 289 4.61 -7.54 7.17
C GLU A 289 4.64 -8.55 6.01
N PRO A 290 5.13 -8.22 4.80
CA PRO A 290 5.43 -9.24 3.81
C PRO A 290 6.77 -9.91 4.10
N GLY A 291 6.95 -11.11 3.52
CA GLY A 291 7.90 -12.09 4.05
C GLY A 291 7.41 -12.81 5.33
N SER A 292 6.25 -12.45 5.90
CA SER A 292 5.61 -13.24 6.96
C SER A 292 4.62 -14.27 6.41
N ASP A 293 4.56 -15.42 7.08
CA ASP A 293 3.57 -16.47 6.84
C ASP A 293 2.17 -15.95 7.19
N PHE A 294 1.26 -15.93 6.22
CA PHE A 294 -0.17 -15.74 6.47
C PHE A 294 -0.94 -17.03 6.19
N THR A 295 -1.87 -17.36 7.07
CA THR A 295 -2.68 -18.59 6.97
C THR A 295 -4.02 -18.27 6.32
N LEU A 296 -4.24 -18.79 5.11
CA LEU A 296 -5.47 -18.65 4.32
C LEU A 296 -6.55 -19.66 4.71
N CYS A 297 -6.14 -20.83 5.20
CA CYS A 297 -7.04 -21.86 5.70
C CYS A 297 -6.40 -22.53 6.92
N ASN A 298 -7.19 -22.81 7.96
CA ASN A 298 -6.81 -23.66 9.09
C ASN A 298 -8.05 -24.43 9.56
N GLN A 299 -8.55 -25.30 8.68
CA GLN A 299 -9.79 -26.05 8.90
C GLN A 299 -9.50 -27.29 9.76
N ASP A 300 -10.25 -27.43 10.85
CA ASP A 300 -10.41 -28.69 11.57
C ASP A 300 -11.78 -29.29 11.23
N PHE A 301 -11.77 -30.37 10.46
CA PHE A 301 -12.96 -31.09 10.06
C PHE A 301 -13.58 -31.93 11.17
N THR A 302 -12.90 -32.17 12.29
CA THR A 302 -13.54 -32.82 13.46
C THR A 302 -14.49 -31.85 14.17
N SER A 303 -14.26 -30.54 14.04
CA SER A 303 -15.14 -29.51 14.59
C SER A 303 -16.28 -29.09 13.64
N SER A 304 -16.03 -28.95 12.34
CA SER A 304 -17.04 -28.54 11.33
C SER A 304 -16.55 -28.79 9.90
N GLN A 305 -17.47 -28.90 8.93
CA GLN A 305 -17.11 -28.89 7.50
C GLN A 305 -16.59 -27.51 7.04
N GLY A 306 -16.94 -26.43 7.75
CA GLY A 306 -16.65 -25.06 7.34
C GLY A 306 -17.30 -24.71 5.99
N ASP A 307 -16.66 -23.83 5.23
CA ASP A 307 -17.14 -23.38 3.91
C ASP A 307 -16.79 -24.34 2.76
N TRP A 308 -16.27 -25.54 3.07
CA TRP A 308 -16.04 -26.57 2.06
C TRP A 308 -17.37 -27.17 1.59
N THR A 309 -17.47 -27.49 0.31
CA THR A 309 -18.69 -27.98 -0.34
C THR A 309 -18.47 -29.35 -0.96
N VAL A 310 -19.50 -30.20 -0.89
CA VAL A 310 -19.48 -31.53 -1.53
C VAL A 310 -20.10 -31.43 -2.92
N ARG A 311 -19.40 -31.95 -3.93
CA ARG A 311 -19.87 -32.08 -5.31
C ARG A 311 -19.82 -33.55 -5.70
N ASP A 312 -20.96 -34.21 -5.60
CA ASP A 312 -21.14 -35.58 -6.09
C ASP A 312 -21.23 -35.58 -7.63
N VAL A 313 -20.55 -36.53 -8.26
CA VAL A 313 -20.53 -36.73 -9.72
C VAL A 313 -21.20 -38.07 -10.08
N LEU A 314 -20.95 -39.11 -9.28
CA LEU A 314 -21.57 -40.43 -9.42
C LEU A 314 -21.86 -41.01 -8.03
N LEU A 315 -23.08 -41.49 -7.82
CA LEU A 315 -23.52 -42.19 -6.61
C LEU A 315 -24.38 -43.42 -7.00
N ASP A 316 -23.75 -44.58 -7.26
CA ASP A 316 -24.48 -45.80 -7.61
C ASP A 316 -25.21 -46.38 -6.39
N GLY A 317 -26.49 -46.03 -6.18
CA GLY A 317 -27.32 -46.61 -5.12
C GLY A 317 -26.92 -46.23 -3.69
N ILE A 318 -26.20 -45.12 -3.52
CA ILE A 318 -25.84 -44.51 -2.23
C ILE A 318 -26.30 -43.04 -2.21
N SER A 319 -26.48 -42.46 -1.02
CA SER A 319 -27.01 -41.09 -0.88
C SER A 319 -25.95 -40.01 -0.60
N TYR A 320 -24.73 -40.40 -0.27
CA TYR A 320 -23.56 -39.53 -0.10
C TYR A 320 -22.28 -40.35 -0.16
N VAL A 321 -21.16 -39.69 -0.48
CA VAL A 321 -19.80 -40.23 -0.26
C VAL A 321 -19.13 -39.50 0.89
N TRP A 322 -19.01 -38.16 0.78
CA TRP A 322 -18.40 -37.31 1.80
C TRP A 322 -19.40 -36.95 2.90
N LYS A 323 -18.96 -37.04 4.15
CA LYS A 323 -19.71 -36.58 5.32
C LYS A 323 -18.77 -36.14 6.45
N GLN A 324 -19.14 -35.06 7.14
CA GLN A 324 -18.44 -34.64 8.36
C GLN A 324 -18.78 -35.56 9.54
N ASP A 325 -17.76 -35.92 10.31
CA ASP A 325 -17.85 -36.72 11.52
C ASP A 325 -16.92 -36.13 12.61
N SER A 326 -17.43 -36.01 13.83
CA SER A 326 -16.72 -35.32 14.92
C SER A 326 -15.49 -36.07 15.49
N LYS A 327 -15.25 -37.31 15.05
CA LYS A 327 -14.09 -38.12 15.42
C LYS A 327 -13.15 -38.38 14.24
N TYR A 328 -13.71 -38.51 13.04
CA TYR A 328 -12.96 -38.88 11.83
C TYR A 328 -12.63 -37.70 10.90
N GLY A 329 -13.31 -36.56 11.06
CA GLY A 329 -13.18 -35.40 10.18
C GLY A 329 -14.10 -35.53 8.96
N MET A 330 -13.67 -35.04 7.80
CA MET A 330 -14.38 -35.30 6.55
C MET A 330 -14.06 -36.71 6.08
N LYS A 331 -15.08 -37.55 6.01
CA LYS A 331 -14.98 -38.96 5.68
C LYS A 331 -15.66 -39.28 4.36
N ALA A 332 -14.92 -39.88 3.43
CA ALA A 332 -15.43 -40.43 2.18
C ALA A 332 -15.56 -41.95 2.28
N SER A 333 -16.70 -42.51 1.86
CA SER A 333 -16.82 -43.96 1.61
C SER A 333 -17.99 -44.28 0.67
N ALA A 334 -17.76 -45.18 -0.28
CA ALA A 334 -18.80 -45.85 -1.07
C ALA A 334 -19.02 -47.32 -0.64
N TYR A 335 -18.61 -47.68 0.58
CA TYR A 335 -18.91 -48.98 1.19
C TYR A 335 -20.03 -48.83 2.23
N THR A 336 -21.21 -49.39 1.92
CA THR A 336 -22.40 -49.35 2.80
C THR A 336 -23.18 -50.65 2.69
N ASN A 337 -23.91 -51.04 3.75
CA ASN A 337 -24.68 -52.29 3.80
C ASN A 337 -23.90 -53.53 3.34
N SER A 338 -22.61 -53.59 3.69
CA SER A 338 -21.64 -54.63 3.28
C SER A 338 -21.43 -54.78 1.76
N LYS A 339 -21.75 -53.74 0.98
CA LYS A 339 -21.57 -53.68 -0.48
C LYS A 339 -20.65 -52.52 -0.87
N LYS A 340 -19.85 -52.73 -1.92
CA LYS A 340 -19.04 -51.70 -2.59
C LYS A 340 -19.83 -51.10 -3.75
N HIS A 341 -19.82 -49.78 -3.87
CA HIS A 341 -20.56 -49.04 -4.89
C HIS A 341 -19.60 -48.26 -5.79
N ALA A 342 -19.97 -48.07 -7.05
CA ALA A 342 -19.25 -47.15 -7.93
C ALA A 342 -19.63 -45.71 -7.57
N ALA A 343 -18.63 -44.86 -7.33
CA ALA A 343 -18.89 -43.47 -6.96
C ALA A 343 -17.74 -42.55 -7.35
N GLU A 344 -18.07 -41.29 -7.57
CA GLU A 344 -17.12 -40.18 -7.68
C GLU A 344 -17.71 -38.97 -6.95
N SER A 345 -16.93 -38.39 -6.02
CA SER A 345 -17.36 -37.22 -5.27
C SER A 345 -16.17 -36.38 -4.80
N TRP A 346 -16.35 -35.07 -4.85
CA TRP A 346 -15.31 -34.07 -4.61
C TRP A 346 -15.65 -33.23 -3.39
N LEU A 347 -14.71 -33.07 -2.47
CA LEU A 347 -14.76 -32.11 -1.38
C LEU A 347 -13.97 -30.86 -1.80
N VAL A 348 -14.68 -29.78 -2.11
CA VAL A 348 -14.17 -28.57 -2.79
C VAL A 348 -14.06 -27.40 -1.80
N SER A 349 -12.94 -26.69 -1.83
CA SER A 349 -12.66 -25.56 -0.95
C SER A 349 -13.44 -24.28 -1.32
N PRO A 350 -13.58 -23.32 -0.39
CA PRO A 350 -13.77 -21.92 -0.76
C PRO A 350 -12.62 -21.43 -1.66
N GLU A 351 -12.79 -20.26 -2.27
CA GLU A 351 -11.73 -19.63 -3.06
C GLU A 351 -10.66 -19.02 -2.13
N PHE A 352 -9.39 -19.27 -2.45
CA PHE A 352 -8.23 -18.71 -1.75
C PHE A 352 -7.49 -17.73 -2.66
N ASP A 353 -7.17 -16.55 -2.15
CA ASP A 353 -6.48 -15.50 -2.90
C ASP A 353 -4.96 -15.58 -2.69
N LEU A 354 -4.23 -16.03 -3.72
CA LEU A 354 -2.76 -16.08 -3.77
C LEU A 354 -2.18 -14.97 -4.66
N THR A 355 -2.96 -13.96 -5.06
CA THR A 355 -2.50 -12.91 -6.00
C THR A 355 -1.29 -12.13 -5.49
N ASN A 356 -1.15 -12.00 -4.17
CA ASN A 356 -0.05 -11.30 -3.50
C ASN A 356 0.97 -12.26 -2.83
N ALA A 357 0.92 -13.56 -3.13
CA ALA A 357 1.84 -14.55 -2.57
C ALA A 357 3.11 -14.71 -3.44
N SER A 358 4.24 -14.99 -2.79
CA SER A 358 5.51 -15.40 -3.42
C SER A 358 5.76 -16.90 -3.30
N SER A 359 5.21 -17.54 -2.27
CA SER A 359 5.14 -19.00 -2.11
C SER A 359 3.86 -19.39 -1.37
N ALA A 360 3.44 -20.63 -1.53
CA ALA A 360 2.26 -21.16 -0.84
C ALA A 360 2.42 -22.65 -0.55
N THR A 361 1.95 -23.09 0.62
CA THR A 361 2.08 -24.47 1.11
C THR A 361 0.76 -24.94 1.69
N LEU A 362 0.22 -26.02 1.14
CA LEU A 362 -0.90 -26.76 1.70
C LEU A 362 -0.38 -27.91 2.56
N ALA A 363 -0.86 -28.06 3.78
CA ALA A 363 -0.64 -29.24 4.61
C ALA A 363 -1.98 -29.82 5.05
N PHE A 364 -2.16 -31.14 4.99
CA PHE A 364 -3.40 -31.77 5.46
C PHE A 364 -3.16 -33.13 6.11
N SER A 365 -3.89 -33.39 7.20
CA SER A 365 -3.82 -34.66 7.92
C SER A 365 -4.91 -35.60 7.45
N HIS A 366 -4.53 -36.80 7.01
CA HIS A 366 -5.45 -37.81 6.47
C HIS A 366 -5.07 -39.23 6.88
N THR A 367 -6.01 -40.17 6.75
CA THR A 367 -5.78 -41.62 6.78
C THR A 367 -6.72 -42.32 5.79
N GLY A 368 -6.38 -43.52 5.32
CA GLY A 368 -7.25 -44.25 4.40
C GLY A 368 -6.93 -45.73 4.30
N ARG A 369 -7.95 -46.56 4.04
CA ARG A 369 -7.83 -48.02 3.88
C ARG A 369 -8.83 -48.58 2.88
N TYR A 370 -8.57 -49.82 2.44
CA TYR A 370 -9.42 -50.64 1.56
C TYR A 370 -9.60 -50.12 0.12
N PHE A 371 -8.75 -49.18 -0.31
CA PHE A 371 -8.58 -48.79 -1.71
C PHE A 371 -7.96 -49.94 -2.52
N GLY A 372 -8.24 -49.97 -3.83
CA GLY A 372 -7.51 -50.81 -4.78
C GLY A 372 -6.12 -50.24 -5.06
N THR A 373 -6.06 -48.94 -5.36
CA THR A 373 -4.84 -48.13 -5.42
C THR A 373 -5.17 -46.72 -4.89
N MET A 374 -4.75 -46.43 -3.66
CA MET A 374 -5.14 -45.19 -2.97
C MET A 374 -4.71 -43.93 -3.72
N SER A 375 -3.54 -43.94 -4.38
CA SER A 375 -3.03 -42.80 -5.15
C SER A 375 -3.79 -42.47 -6.43
N SER A 376 -4.67 -43.36 -6.91
CA SER A 376 -5.62 -43.08 -8.00
C SER A 376 -7.06 -42.87 -7.52
N GLU A 377 -7.40 -43.41 -6.35
CA GLU A 377 -8.77 -43.38 -5.79
C GLU A 377 -9.02 -42.22 -4.80
N ALA A 378 -7.97 -41.66 -4.21
CA ALA A 378 -8.01 -40.56 -3.25
C ALA A 378 -6.98 -39.49 -3.65
N THR A 379 -7.40 -38.45 -4.36
CA THR A 379 -6.50 -37.51 -5.07
C THR A 379 -6.77 -36.05 -4.71
N LEU A 380 -5.74 -35.20 -4.85
CA LEU A 380 -5.84 -33.74 -4.68
C LEU A 380 -5.86 -33.07 -6.05
N TRP A 381 -6.65 -32.01 -6.19
CA TRP A 381 -6.80 -31.22 -7.41
C TRP A 381 -6.81 -29.72 -7.10
N ALA A 382 -6.37 -28.90 -8.05
CA ALA A 382 -6.45 -27.44 -7.99
C ALA A 382 -7.13 -26.87 -9.23
N SER A 383 -7.81 -25.74 -9.06
CA SER A 383 -8.41 -24.94 -10.14
C SER A 383 -8.00 -23.48 -9.97
N THR A 384 -7.77 -22.78 -11.09
CA THR A 384 -7.40 -21.35 -11.11
C THR A 384 -8.43 -20.48 -11.83
N ASP A 385 -9.62 -21.01 -12.10
CA ASP A 385 -10.66 -20.42 -12.95
C ASP A 385 -12.06 -20.51 -12.30
N GLY A 386 -12.12 -20.47 -10.97
CA GLY A 386 -13.36 -20.54 -10.21
C GLY A 386 -13.95 -21.95 -10.05
N GLY A 387 -13.34 -22.98 -10.65
CA GLY A 387 -13.74 -24.38 -10.54
C GLY A 387 -14.20 -25.01 -11.86
N GLU A 388 -13.93 -24.38 -13.00
CA GLU A 388 -14.28 -24.89 -14.33
C GLU A 388 -13.32 -25.99 -14.77
N ASN A 389 -12.01 -25.73 -14.75
CA ASN A 389 -10.97 -26.71 -15.07
C ASN A 389 -10.15 -27.08 -13.82
N TRP A 390 -9.71 -28.34 -13.77
CA TRP A 390 -9.02 -28.92 -12.63
C TRP A 390 -7.75 -29.65 -13.04
N GLU A 391 -6.63 -29.31 -12.42
CA GLU A 391 -5.33 -29.97 -12.57
C GLU A 391 -5.03 -30.85 -11.35
N GLN A 392 -4.57 -32.08 -11.57
CA GLN A 392 -4.26 -33.00 -10.47
C GLN A 392 -2.94 -32.62 -9.81
N MET A 393 -2.93 -32.61 -8.48
CA MET A 393 -1.74 -32.38 -7.66
C MET A 393 -1.25 -33.69 -7.01
N ALA A 394 0.06 -33.83 -6.88
CA ALA A 394 0.66 -34.96 -6.19
C ALA A 394 0.47 -34.84 -4.66
N ILE A 395 -0.12 -35.86 -4.05
CA ILE A 395 -0.11 -36.05 -2.59
C ILE A 395 1.24 -36.69 -2.23
N SER A 396 2.00 -36.02 -1.37
CA SER A 396 3.40 -36.34 -1.05
C SER A 396 3.57 -37.60 -0.22
N GLU A 397 2.59 -37.89 0.64
CA GLU A 397 2.63 -39.02 1.55
C GLU A 397 1.27 -39.71 1.63
N TYR A 398 1.27 -41.03 1.43
CA TYR A 398 0.14 -41.89 1.77
C TYR A 398 0.56 -42.83 2.91
N MET A 399 -0.41 -43.17 3.75
CA MET A 399 -0.22 -44.02 4.91
C MET A 399 0.24 -45.42 4.49
N SER A 400 1.34 -45.88 5.10
CA SER A 400 1.88 -47.22 4.88
C SER A 400 1.34 -48.21 5.92
N GLY A 401 1.05 -49.44 5.47
CA GLY A 401 0.62 -50.54 6.34
C GLY A 401 -0.90 -50.77 6.41
N THR A 402 -1.34 -51.51 7.43
CA THR A 402 -2.70 -52.07 7.54
C THR A 402 -3.51 -51.50 8.71
N ASN A 403 -3.17 -50.29 9.17
CA ASN A 403 -3.83 -49.63 10.31
C ASN A 403 -4.36 -48.23 9.93
N TRP A 404 -5.18 -47.63 10.80
CA TRP A 404 -5.80 -46.32 10.61
C TRP A 404 -4.89 -45.18 11.10
N THR A 405 -3.60 -45.23 10.74
CA THR A 405 -2.63 -44.21 11.13
C THR A 405 -2.82 -42.97 10.27
N PHE A 406 -2.92 -41.81 10.90
CA PHE A 406 -2.92 -40.52 10.19
C PHE A 406 -1.49 -40.11 9.84
N VAL A 407 -1.29 -39.61 8.62
CA VAL A 407 -0.07 -38.87 8.23
C VAL A 407 -0.44 -37.44 7.87
N THR A 408 0.56 -36.60 7.62
CA THR A 408 0.37 -35.23 7.15
C THR A 408 1.08 -35.05 5.81
N SER A 409 0.31 -34.92 4.74
CA SER A 409 0.85 -34.56 3.42
C SER A 409 1.08 -33.05 3.33
N THR A 410 2.16 -32.65 2.64
CA THR A 410 2.54 -31.24 2.44
C THR A 410 2.87 -30.98 0.98
N GLN A 411 2.17 -30.03 0.37
CA GLN A 411 2.17 -29.71 -1.06
C GLN A 411 2.62 -28.27 -1.27
N ASP A 412 3.68 -28.09 -2.05
CA ASP A 412 4.06 -26.80 -2.60
C ASP A 412 3.06 -26.36 -3.66
N LEU A 413 2.46 -25.18 -3.47
CA LEU A 413 1.52 -24.51 -4.36
C LEU A 413 2.13 -23.24 -4.98
N THR A 414 3.45 -23.04 -4.90
CA THR A 414 4.13 -21.82 -5.36
C THR A 414 3.91 -21.53 -6.85
N SER A 415 3.74 -22.55 -7.69
CA SER A 415 3.36 -22.40 -9.11
C SER A 415 1.97 -21.79 -9.35
N LEU A 416 1.12 -21.75 -8.31
CA LEU A 416 -0.23 -21.18 -8.33
C LEU A 416 -0.28 -19.78 -7.71
N CYS A 417 0.83 -19.24 -7.20
CA CYS A 417 0.93 -17.87 -6.73
C CYS A 417 0.68 -16.87 -7.86
N GLY A 418 0.18 -15.68 -7.52
CA GLY A 418 -0.30 -14.68 -8.49
C GLY A 418 -1.73 -14.91 -9.00
N LYS A 419 -2.44 -15.94 -8.52
CA LYS A 419 -3.80 -16.31 -8.96
C LYS A 419 -4.78 -16.41 -7.77
N ARG A 420 -6.08 -16.50 -8.05
CA ARG A 420 -7.06 -17.06 -7.10
C ARG A 420 -7.25 -18.55 -7.41
N ILE A 421 -7.41 -19.36 -6.37
CA ILE A 421 -7.46 -20.82 -6.51
C ILE A 421 -8.60 -21.45 -5.74
N ARG A 422 -9.01 -22.64 -6.18
CA ARG A 422 -9.73 -23.62 -5.37
C ARG A 422 -8.94 -24.91 -5.31
N LEU A 423 -9.10 -25.65 -4.21
CA LEU A 423 -8.51 -26.96 -3.98
C LEU A 423 -9.65 -27.97 -3.80
N ALA A 424 -9.43 -29.22 -4.19
CA ALA A 424 -10.42 -30.27 -3.99
C ALA A 424 -9.80 -31.65 -3.71
N PHE A 425 -10.40 -32.35 -2.75
CA PHE A 425 -10.10 -33.76 -2.50
C PHE A 425 -11.13 -34.62 -3.25
N ARG A 426 -10.67 -35.35 -4.26
CA ARG A 426 -11.49 -36.22 -5.11
C ARG A 426 -11.39 -37.66 -4.63
N TYR A 427 -12.54 -38.26 -4.31
CA TYR A 427 -12.71 -39.68 -4.05
C TYR A 427 -13.34 -40.36 -5.26
N THR A 428 -12.79 -41.51 -5.69
CA THR A 428 -13.39 -42.40 -6.68
C THR A 428 -13.41 -43.85 -6.17
N SER A 429 -14.38 -44.63 -6.65
CA SER A 429 -14.55 -46.04 -6.28
C SER A 429 -15.29 -46.83 -7.35
N THR A 430 -15.20 -48.16 -7.25
CA THR A 430 -15.85 -49.13 -8.12
C THR A 430 -16.53 -50.22 -7.29
N THR A 431 -17.32 -51.08 -7.94
CA THR A 431 -17.86 -52.29 -7.31
C THR A 431 -16.78 -53.29 -6.86
N ALA A 432 -15.54 -53.17 -7.37
CA ALA A 432 -14.40 -53.99 -6.96
C ALA A 432 -13.61 -53.37 -5.78
N ALA A 433 -13.47 -52.04 -5.74
CA ALA A 433 -12.71 -51.30 -4.74
C ALA A 433 -13.47 -50.05 -4.29
N ALA A 434 -13.82 -49.98 -3.01
CA ALA A 434 -14.43 -48.82 -2.37
C ALA A 434 -13.72 -48.60 -1.03
N GLY A 435 -12.63 -47.85 -1.07
CA GLY A 435 -11.88 -47.49 0.12
C GLY A 435 -12.66 -46.53 1.03
N THR A 436 -12.07 -46.20 2.16
CA THR A 436 -12.58 -45.15 3.04
C THR A 436 -11.43 -44.18 3.33
N TRP A 437 -11.65 -42.90 3.04
CA TRP A 437 -10.70 -41.80 3.27
C TRP A 437 -11.22 -40.95 4.42
N GLU A 438 -10.35 -40.53 5.31
CA GLU A 438 -10.66 -39.59 6.40
C GLU A 438 -9.65 -38.45 6.36
N ILE A 439 -10.12 -37.20 6.31
CA ILE A 439 -9.30 -35.98 6.34
C ILE A 439 -9.70 -35.18 7.57
N LYS A 440 -8.75 -34.94 8.49
CA LYS A 440 -9.00 -34.26 9.76
C LYS A 440 -8.72 -32.78 9.72
N THR A 441 -7.57 -32.38 9.18
CA THR A 441 -7.15 -30.97 9.18
C THR A 441 -6.63 -30.57 7.82
N VAL A 442 -6.84 -29.30 7.46
CA VAL A 442 -6.28 -28.67 6.26
C VAL A 442 -5.78 -27.29 6.64
N LYS A 443 -4.48 -27.03 6.44
CA LYS A 443 -3.86 -25.73 6.60
C LYS A 443 -3.30 -25.27 5.26
N LEU A 444 -3.70 -24.09 4.80
CA LEU A 444 -3.06 -23.40 3.68
C LEU A 444 -2.34 -22.17 4.24
N ALA A 445 -1.02 -22.13 4.09
CA ALA A 445 -0.18 -20.99 4.41
C ALA A 445 0.45 -20.43 3.14
N ALA A 446 0.76 -19.14 3.13
CA ALA A 446 1.46 -18.47 2.05
C ALA A 446 2.39 -17.38 2.60
N VAL A 447 3.44 -17.07 1.84
CA VAL A 447 4.35 -15.95 2.10
C VAL A 447 3.99 -14.83 1.12
N ARG A 448 3.95 -13.57 1.57
CA ARG A 448 3.66 -12.44 0.66
C ARG A 448 4.87 -12.07 -0.20
N ALA A 449 4.61 -11.69 -1.44
CA ALA A 449 5.61 -11.10 -2.32
C ALA A 449 6.03 -9.69 -1.85
N THR A 450 7.30 -9.35 -2.04
CA THR A 450 7.88 -8.03 -1.74
C THR A 450 7.96 -7.18 -3.01
N GLY A 451 7.63 -5.88 -2.94
CA GLY A 451 7.79 -4.93 -4.05
C GLY A 451 9.25 -4.52 -4.32
N ILE A 452 10.15 -4.80 -3.37
CA ILE A 452 11.61 -4.66 -3.53
C ILE A 452 12.22 -6.05 -3.68
N LYS A 453 13.01 -6.25 -4.76
CA LYS A 453 13.85 -7.44 -4.92
C LYS A 453 15.13 -7.27 -4.10
N GLU A 454 15.54 -8.33 -3.42
CA GLU A 454 16.86 -8.39 -2.78
C GLU A 454 17.97 -8.09 -3.80
N THR A 455 18.90 -7.21 -3.41
CA THR A 455 20.22 -7.17 -4.03
C THR A 455 21.16 -8.06 -3.23
N PRO A 456 22.09 -8.80 -3.85
CA PRO A 456 22.98 -9.73 -3.15
C PRO A 456 23.74 -9.06 -2.00
N ASP A 457 23.96 -9.81 -0.92
CA ASP A 457 24.75 -9.38 0.23
C ASP A 457 26.17 -9.00 -0.19
N GLY A 458 26.43 -7.69 -0.26
CA GLY A 458 27.77 -7.13 -0.38
C GLY A 458 28.41 -7.04 1.00
N GLU A 459 29.44 -7.85 1.26
CA GLU A 459 30.15 -7.94 2.53
C GLU A 459 30.48 -6.56 3.15
N GLY A 460 29.78 -6.21 4.24
CA GLY A 460 30.34 -5.51 5.40
C GLY A 460 31.05 -4.17 5.19
N LYS A 461 30.89 -3.50 4.05
CA LYS A 461 31.54 -2.22 3.74
C LYS A 461 30.52 -1.11 3.55
N ARG A 462 30.70 -0.02 4.30
CA ARG A 462 30.06 1.27 4.00
C ARG A 462 30.51 1.72 2.61
N HIS A 463 29.71 1.43 1.60
CA HIS A 463 29.97 1.84 0.23
C HIS A 463 29.58 3.31 0.08
N THR A 464 30.57 4.20 0.15
CA THR A 464 30.46 5.65 -0.06
C THR A 464 30.23 6.01 -1.54
N GLY A 465 29.43 5.21 -2.25
CA GLY A 465 29.30 5.21 -3.70
C GLY A 465 27.88 5.47 -4.16
N ALA A 466 27.67 6.67 -4.71
CA ALA A 466 26.45 7.12 -5.37
C ALA A 466 25.78 6.05 -6.25
N HIS A 467 24.52 5.70 -5.99
CA HIS A 467 23.76 4.74 -6.79
C HIS A 467 22.95 5.42 -7.91
N THR A 468 22.70 4.66 -8.99
CA THR A 468 21.92 5.10 -10.15
C THR A 468 20.58 4.35 -10.23
N TYR A 469 19.50 5.08 -10.50
CA TYR A 469 18.13 4.58 -10.63
C TYR A 469 17.50 5.10 -11.94
N ASP A 470 16.50 4.41 -12.48
CA ASP A 470 15.67 4.98 -13.54
C ASP A 470 14.61 5.94 -12.97
N LEU A 471 13.81 6.53 -13.86
CA LEU A 471 12.78 7.51 -13.49
C LEU A 471 11.60 6.91 -12.70
N SER A 472 11.47 5.58 -12.64
CA SER A 472 10.50 4.88 -11.80
C SER A 472 11.04 4.56 -10.40
N GLY A 473 12.29 4.94 -10.11
CA GLY A 473 12.97 4.64 -8.85
C GLY A 473 13.58 3.25 -8.78
N ARG A 474 13.53 2.46 -9.87
CA ARG A 474 14.19 1.16 -9.94
C ARG A 474 15.70 1.34 -10.09
N ARG A 475 16.50 0.66 -9.26
CA ARG A 475 17.97 0.67 -9.37
C ARG A 475 18.40 0.10 -10.73
N VAL A 476 19.31 0.81 -11.40
CA VAL A 476 19.90 0.42 -12.68
C VAL A 476 21.43 0.37 -12.56
N PRO A 477 22.15 -0.34 -13.45
CA PRO A 477 23.60 -0.27 -13.50
C PRO A 477 24.08 1.17 -13.71
N ASP A 478 25.21 1.56 -13.14
CA ASP A 478 25.80 2.89 -13.39
C ASP A 478 26.18 3.13 -14.87
N THR A 479 26.26 2.06 -15.65
CA THR A 479 26.45 2.08 -17.11
C THR A 479 25.16 2.37 -17.90
N GLN A 480 24.00 2.51 -17.23
CA GLN A 480 22.73 2.83 -17.88
C GLN A 480 22.80 4.20 -18.56
N ARG A 481 22.56 4.21 -19.87
CA ARG A 481 22.41 5.43 -20.68
C ARG A 481 20.97 5.90 -20.68
N GLY A 482 20.78 7.21 -20.87
CA GLY A 482 19.48 7.89 -20.80
C GLY A 482 19.35 8.77 -19.57
N LEU A 483 18.11 9.19 -19.28
CA LEU A 483 17.81 10.01 -18.11
C LEU A 483 17.65 9.10 -16.89
N VAL A 484 18.53 9.28 -15.91
CA VAL A 484 18.61 8.48 -14.68
C VAL A 484 18.60 9.39 -13.45
N ILE A 485 18.31 8.84 -12.28
CA ILE A 485 18.44 9.51 -10.99
C ILE A 485 19.76 9.04 -10.36
N HIS A 486 20.67 9.95 -10.04
CA HIS A 486 21.96 9.66 -9.42
C HIS A 486 22.20 10.67 -8.29
N ASN A 487 22.40 10.20 -7.05
CA ASN A 487 22.37 11.05 -5.83
C ASN A 487 21.12 11.96 -5.78
N GLY A 488 19.93 11.40 -6.01
CA GLY A 488 18.67 12.15 -6.03
C GLY A 488 18.47 13.10 -7.22
N LYS A 489 19.49 13.33 -8.06
CA LYS A 489 19.44 14.28 -9.17
C LYS A 489 19.14 13.58 -10.50
N LYS A 490 18.24 14.14 -11.31
CA LYS A 490 18.02 13.73 -12.71
C LYS A 490 19.28 14.07 -13.52
N VAL A 491 20.06 13.07 -13.92
CA VAL A 491 21.27 13.17 -14.74
C VAL A 491 21.04 12.48 -16.08
N LEU A 492 21.33 13.17 -17.18
CA LEU A 492 21.33 12.57 -18.52
C LEU A 492 22.70 11.93 -18.77
N ARG A 493 22.83 10.62 -18.55
CA ARG A 493 24.06 9.87 -18.88
C ARG A 493 24.07 9.50 -20.36
N ARG A 494 25.11 9.92 -21.08
CA ARG A 494 25.30 9.72 -22.53
C ARG A 494 26.16 8.49 -22.82
#